data_AF-A0AAV0RQH8-F1
#
_entry.id   AF-A0AAV0RQH8-F1
#
_cell.length_a   1.000
_cell.length_b   1.000
_cell.length_c   1.000
_cell.angle_alpha   90.00
_cell.angle_beta   90.00
_cell.angle_gamma   90.00
#
_symmetry.space_group_name_H-M   'P 1'
#
loop_
_entity.id
_entity.type
_entity.pdbx_description
1 polymer ?
#
loop_
_entity_poly.entity_id
_entity_poly.type
_entity_poly.pdbx_seq_one_letter_code
_entity_poly.pdbx_strand_id
1 'polypeptide(L)'
;MKNTYQCGSIPLTSFVCQAIPGIREMAGRSEMQGREPVNEQMVANMYTSMRTELNQIYSKITELEMEVSEHSLVINAIQPLDPTRRCYRMIGGVLVERNIKEVLPAVQRNKEGIEEVVARLNEALEKKKKEIADFEAKYKIRMRKADSDMKDEEGSKKEGGSQGVLVGPAGSAD
;
A
#
# COMPACT_ATOMS: atom_id res chain seq x y z
N MET A 1 20.97 11.26 -44.42
CA MET A 1 21.09 12.73 -44.41
C MET A 1 19.70 13.36 -44.55
N LYS A 2 19.35 14.24 -43.60
CA LYS A 2 18.41 15.37 -43.70
C LYS A 2 16.92 15.05 -43.98
N ASN A 3 16.21 14.65 -42.93
CA ASN A 3 14.79 14.99 -42.75
C ASN A 3 14.72 16.48 -42.37
N THR A 4 14.08 17.29 -43.20
CA THR A 4 13.86 18.71 -42.95
C THR A 4 12.38 18.93 -42.67
N TYR A 5 12.08 19.38 -41.46
CA TYR A 5 10.79 19.88 -41.02
C TYR A 5 10.45 21.18 -41.77
N GLN A 6 9.19 21.38 -42.15
CA GLN A 6 8.59 22.70 -42.26
C GLN A 6 7.12 22.61 -41.82
N CYS A 7 6.81 23.47 -40.85
CA CYS A 7 5.51 23.74 -40.25
C CYS A 7 4.79 24.78 -41.12
N GLY A 8 3.47 24.66 -41.30
CA GLY A 8 2.72 25.60 -42.13
C GLY A 8 1.21 25.57 -41.90
N SER A 9 0.77 26.40 -40.94
CA SER A 9 -0.43 27.25 -41.01
C SER A 9 -1.82 26.65 -41.27
N ILE A 10 -2.65 26.70 -40.22
CA ILE A 10 -4.12 26.62 -40.21
C ILE A 10 -4.71 27.90 -40.85
N PRO A 11 -5.85 27.82 -41.57
CA PRO A 11 -7.10 28.44 -41.08
C PRO A 11 -8.29 27.47 -41.27
N LEU A 12 -9.05 27.13 -40.22
CA LEU A 12 -10.27 27.81 -39.76
C LEU A 12 -11.31 28.09 -40.86
N THR A 13 -12.49 27.50 -40.63
CA THR A 13 -13.83 27.77 -41.19
C THR A 13 -14.21 27.10 -42.50
N SER A 14 -15.43 26.55 -42.47
CA SER A 14 -16.21 26.08 -43.62
C SER A 14 -15.90 24.68 -44.15
N PHE A 15 -16.21 23.67 -43.35
CA PHE A 15 -16.89 22.50 -43.94
C PHE A 15 -18.33 22.50 -43.46
N VAL A 16 -19.15 22.97 -44.39
CA VAL A 16 -20.59 23.10 -44.34
C VAL A 16 -21.21 21.80 -43.83
N CYS A 17 -21.98 21.97 -42.77
CA CYS A 17 -22.97 21.04 -42.26
C CYS A 17 -23.97 20.74 -43.40
N GLN A 18 -23.73 19.66 -44.15
CA GLN A 18 -24.77 19.05 -44.96
C GLN A 18 -25.63 18.18 -44.03
N ALA A 19 -26.81 18.70 -43.75
CA ALA A 19 -27.87 18.04 -43.01
C ALA A 19 -28.32 16.77 -43.74
N ILE A 20 -28.02 15.61 -43.14
CA ILE A 20 -28.71 14.35 -43.42
C ILE A 20 -29.87 14.27 -42.42
N PRO A 21 -31.14 14.24 -42.87
CA PRO A 21 -32.27 14.10 -41.96
C PRO A 21 -32.39 12.63 -41.53
N GLY A 22 -32.04 12.31 -40.29
CA GLY A 22 -32.34 10.97 -39.76
C GLY A 22 -31.45 10.39 -38.68
N ILE A 23 -30.59 11.16 -37.99
CA ILE A 23 -29.87 10.66 -36.82
C ILE A 23 -30.07 11.65 -35.68
N ARG A 24 -30.92 11.26 -34.73
CA ARG A 24 -31.19 11.98 -33.50
C ARG A 24 -29.92 11.99 -32.65
N GLU A 25 -29.28 13.14 -32.61
CA GLU A 25 -28.21 13.49 -31.71
C GLU A 25 -28.71 13.40 -30.26
N MET A 26 -28.17 12.46 -29.49
CA MET A 26 -28.40 12.36 -28.04
C MET A 26 -27.10 12.75 -27.33
N ALA A 27 -26.86 14.06 -27.26
CA ALA A 27 -26.07 14.64 -26.20
C ALA A 27 -26.84 14.46 -24.89
N GLY A 28 -26.53 13.38 -24.16
CA GLY A 28 -27.12 13.06 -22.88
C GLY A 28 -26.04 12.54 -21.94
N ARG A 29 -25.48 13.42 -21.11
CA ARG A 29 -24.87 13.03 -19.83
C ARG A 29 -25.94 12.25 -19.06
N SER A 30 -25.77 10.94 -18.94
CA SER A 30 -26.54 10.14 -17.99
C SER A 30 -25.65 9.84 -16.79
N GLU A 31 -25.64 10.76 -15.84
CA GLU A 31 -25.35 10.46 -14.45
C GLU A 31 -26.43 9.50 -13.96
N MET A 32 -26.20 8.19 -14.09
CA MET A 32 -27.07 7.20 -13.45
C MET A 32 -26.69 7.08 -11.99
N GLN A 33 -27.28 7.98 -11.20
CA GLN A 33 -27.36 7.90 -9.76
C GLN A 33 -28.39 6.81 -9.40
N GLY A 34 -27.98 5.54 -9.48
CA GLY A 34 -28.70 4.40 -8.95
C GLY A 34 -28.47 4.29 -7.45
N ARG A 35 -29.25 5.03 -6.67
CA ARG A 35 -29.19 5.01 -5.20
C ARG A 35 -29.99 3.81 -4.68
N GLU A 36 -29.45 2.61 -4.86
CA GLU A 36 -29.91 1.48 -4.04
C GLU A 36 -29.52 1.75 -2.57
N PRO A 37 -30.35 1.37 -1.59
CA PRO A 37 -29.93 1.35 -0.21
C PRO A 37 -28.91 0.23 -0.08
N VAL A 38 -27.63 0.54 -0.33
CA VAL A 38 -26.53 -0.38 -0.01
C VAL A 38 -26.70 -0.72 1.47
N ASN A 39 -27.07 -1.98 1.73
CA ASN A 39 -27.35 -2.51 3.06
C ASN A 39 -26.27 -2.00 4.02
N GLU A 40 -26.64 -1.33 5.11
CA GLU A 40 -25.68 -0.71 6.03
C GLU A 40 -24.65 -1.72 6.53
N GLN A 41 -25.08 -2.98 6.69
CA GLN A 41 -24.22 -4.13 7.00
C GLN A 41 -23.17 -4.41 5.91
N MET A 42 -23.52 -4.28 4.64
CA MET A 42 -22.58 -4.48 3.52
C MET A 42 -21.51 -3.38 3.48
N VAL A 43 -21.88 -2.14 3.81
CA VAL A 43 -20.93 -1.02 3.95
C VAL A 43 -19.95 -1.28 5.10
N ALA A 44 -20.45 -1.74 6.25
CA ALA A 44 -19.62 -2.08 7.41
C ALA A 44 -18.67 -3.26 7.12
N ASN A 45 -19.15 -4.29 6.42
CA ASN A 45 -18.34 -5.43 6.01
C ASN A 45 -17.22 -5.02 5.04
N MET A 46 -17.53 -4.16 4.06
CA MET A 46 -16.54 -3.63 3.12
C MET A 46 -15.47 -2.81 3.84
N TYR A 47 -15.86 -1.93 4.76
CA TYR A 47 -14.92 -1.15 5.57
C TYR A 47 -13.98 -2.04 6.40
N THR A 48 -14.55 -3.08 7.02
CA THR A 48 -13.78 -4.05 7.79
C THR A 48 -12.80 -4.83 6.91
N SER A 49 -13.23 -5.24 5.70
CA SER A 49 -12.35 -5.89 4.72
C SER A 49 -11.17 -5.00 4.31
N MET A 50 -11.44 -3.74 3.97
CA MET A 50 -10.40 -2.79 3.58
C MET A 50 -9.39 -2.53 4.71
N ARG A 51 -9.85 -2.47 5.98
CA ARG A 51 -8.95 -2.37 7.13
C ARG A 51 -8.08 -3.62 7.31
N THR A 52 -8.66 -4.80 7.12
CA THR A 52 -7.91 -6.06 7.17
C THR A 52 -6.84 -6.11 6.08
N GLU A 53 -7.17 -5.72 4.85
CA GLU A 53 -6.21 -5.62 3.74
C GLU A 53 -5.08 -4.64 4.04
N LEU A 54 -5.39 -3.48 4.61
CA LEU A 54 -4.39 -2.49 5.03
C LEU A 54 -3.43 -3.08 6.07
N ASN A 55 -3.96 -3.77 7.09
CA ASN A 55 -3.13 -4.45 8.10
C ASN A 55 -2.26 -5.56 7.48
N GLN A 56 -2.80 -6.33 6.53
CA GLN A 56 -2.02 -7.35 5.82
C GLN A 56 -0.86 -6.74 5.02
N ILE A 57 -1.06 -5.58 4.40
CA ILE A 57 0.02 -4.86 3.71
C ILE A 57 1.09 -4.43 4.71
N TYR A 58 0.71 -3.91 5.89
CA TYR A 58 1.66 -3.56 6.93
C TYR A 58 2.49 -4.75 7.41
N SER A 59 1.85 -5.89 7.73
CA SER A 59 2.57 -7.10 8.15
C SER A 59 3.60 -7.52 7.11
N LYS A 60 3.21 -7.55 5.82
CA LYS A 60 4.11 -7.90 4.72
C LYS A 60 5.26 -6.91 4.56
N ILE A 61 5.03 -5.60 4.73
CA ILE A 61 6.09 -4.60 4.67
C ILE A 61 7.13 -4.88 5.76
N THR A 62 6.69 -5.05 7.01
CA THR A 62 7.59 -5.31 8.14
C THR A 62 8.38 -6.61 7.96
N GLU A 63 7.73 -7.68 7.49
CA GLU A 63 8.41 -8.96 7.17
C GLU A 63 9.53 -8.75 6.14
N LEU A 64 9.25 -8.07 5.02
CA LEU A 64 10.24 -7.84 3.96
C LEU A 64 11.33 -6.86 4.39
N GLU A 65 11.03 -5.85 5.21
CA GLU A 65 12.03 -4.94 5.78
C GLU A 65 13.03 -5.70 6.68
N MET A 66 12.53 -6.68 7.45
CA MET A 66 13.39 -7.57 8.23
C MET A 66 14.30 -8.39 7.30
N GLU A 67 13.76 -8.98 6.23
CA GLU A 67 14.57 -9.73 5.26
C GLU A 67 15.68 -8.86 4.62
N VAL A 68 15.38 -7.60 4.26
CA VAL A 68 16.40 -6.66 3.73
C VAL A 68 17.52 -6.41 4.74
N SER A 69 17.16 -6.27 6.02
CA SER A 69 18.14 -6.08 7.09
C SER A 69 19.04 -7.31 7.26
N GLU A 70 18.47 -8.52 7.22
CA GLU A 70 19.21 -9.78 7.31
C GLU A 70 20.17 -9.96 6.12
N HIS A 71 19.70 -9.70 4.89
CA HIS A 71 20.54 -9.76 3.70
C HIS A 71 21.70 -8.76 3.78
N SER A 72 21.46 -7.57 4.34
CA SER A 72 22.50 -6.56 4.55
C SER A 72 23.56 -7.02 5.55
N LEU A 73 23.15 -7.69 6.64
CA LEU A 73 24.09 -8.27 7.60
C LEU A 73 24.94 -9.36 6.96
N VAL A 74 24.34 -10.22 6.13
CA VAL A 74 25.06 -11.27 5.40
C VAL A 74 26.08 -10.68 4.44
N ILE A 75 25.72 -9.64 3.68
CA ILE A 75 26.65 -8.95 2.77
C ILE A 75 27.83 -8.37 3.55
N ASN A 76 27.57 -7.64 4.63
CA ASN A 76 28.62 -7.03 5.45
C ASN A 76 29.57 -8.07 6.08
N ALA A 77 29.03 -9.23 6.46
CA ALA A 77 29.83 -10.31 7.03
C ALA A 77 30.70 -11.02 5.98
N ILE A 78 30.25 -11.13 4.72
CA ILE A 78 30.94 -11.88 3.66
C ILE A 78 31.88 -10.99 2.83
N GLN A 79 31.58 -9.70 2.69
CA GLN A 79 32.37 -8.75 1.90
C GLN A 79 33.88 -8.71 2.22
N PRO A 80 34.34 -8.79 3.49
CA PRO A 80 35.78 -8.78 3.79
C PRO A 80 36.47 -10.14 3.59
N LEU A 81 35.73 -11.20 3.24
CA LEU A 81 36.31 -12.54 3.05
C LEU A 81 36.89 -12.71 1.64
N ASP A 82 37.83 -13.65 1.51
CA ASP A 82 38.43 -13.99 0.22
C ASP A 82 37.38 -14.55 -0.76
N PRO A 83 37.24 -13.98 -1.96
CA PRO A 83 36.24 -14.39 -2.93
C PRO A 83 36.40 -15.83 -3.45
N THR A 84 37.59 -16.43 -3.34
CA THR A 84 37.85 -17.84 -3.71
C THR A 84 37.43 -18.85 -2.64
N ARG A 85 37.04 -18.38 -1.45
CA ARG A 85 36.58 -19.27 -0.37
C ARG A 85 35.24 -19.93 -0.73
N ARG A 86 35.15 -21.22 -0.42
CA ARG A 86 33.94 -22.04 -0.61
C ARG A 86 32.87 -21.65 0.42
N CYS A 87 31.65 -21.49 -0.06
CA CYS A 87 30.41 -21.25 0.69
C CYS A 87 29.45 -22.42 0.50
N TYR A 88 28.60 -22.66 1.49
CA TYR A 88 27.57 -23.67 1.41
C TYR A 88 26.21 -23.02 1.66
N ARG A 89 25.25 -23.28 0.76
CA ARG A 89 23.87 -22.86 0.93
C ARG A 89 23.01 -24.09 1.25
N MET A 90 22.21 -23.99 2.30
CA MET A 90 21.22 -25.02 2.61
C MET A 90 20.01 -24.87 1.69
N ILE A 91 19.64 -25.95 1.00
CA ILE A 91 18.44 -26.02 0.16
C ILE A 91 17.75 -27.35 0.46
N GLY A 92 16.56 -27.29 1.07
CA GLY A 92 15.75 -28.48 1.35
C GLY A 92 16.48 -29.56 2.16
N GLY A 93 17.40 -29.16 3.06
CA GLY A 93 18.19 -30.09 3.89
C GLY A 93 19.50 -30.58 3.26
N VAL A 94 19.81 -30.21 2.01
CA VAL A 94 21.09 -30.52 1.36
C VAL A 94 21.97 -29.27 1.31
N LEU A 95 23.26 -29.41 1.63
CA LEU A 95 24.26 -28.34 1.48
C LEU A 95 24.78 -28.31 0.04
N VAL A 96 24.50 -27.21 -0.65
CA VAL A 96 25.01 -26.97 -2.00
C VAL A 96 26.25 -26.09 -1.92
N GLU A 97 27.35 -26.58 -2.47
CA GLU A 97 28.61 -25.86 -2.56
C GLU A 97 28.56 -24.76 -3.62
N ARG A 98 29.06 -23.57 -3.26
CA ARG A 98 29.21 -22.39 -4.12
C ARG A 98 30.47 -21.61 -3.72
N ASN A 99 30.85 -20.62 -4.52
CA ASN A 99 31.93 -19.69 -4.16
C ASN A 99 31.36 -18.33 -3.77
N ILE A 100 32.11 -17.56 -2.95
CA ILE A 100 31.71 -16.19 -2.57
C ILE A 100 31.48 -15.31 -3.82
N LYS A 101 32.29 -15.48 -4.87
CA LYS A 101 32.14 -14.80 -6.17
C LYS A 101 30.75 -14.95 -6.80
N GLU A 102 30.10 -16.10 -6.60
CA GLU A 102 28.76 -16.37 -7.14
C GLU A 102 27.67 -15.95 -6.15
N VAL A 103 27.92 -16.08 -4.85
CA VAL A 103 26.94 -15.83 -3.80
C VAL A 103 26.74 -14.34 -3.56
N LEU A 104 27.79 -13.53 -3.49
CA LEU A 104 27.70 -12.09 -3.26
C LEU A 104 26.73 -11.38 -4.21
N PRO A 105 26.88 -11.48 -5.55
CA PRO A 105 25.97 -10.82 -6.47
C PRO A 105 24.55 -11.41 -6.44
N ALA A 106 24.39 -12.68 -6.05
CA ALA A 106 23.07 -13.28 -5.89
C ALA A 106 22.32 -12.71 -4.67
N VAL A 107 23.00 -12.58 -3.52
CA VAL A 107 22.42 -11.99 -2.30
C VAL A 107 22.11 -10.51 -2.52
N GLN A 108 22.99 -9.76 -3.19
CA GLN A 108 22.78 -8.36 -3.53
C GLN A 108 21.55 -8.15 -4.43
N ARG A 109 21.42 -8.93 -5.51
CA ARG A 109 20.27 -8.84 -6.43
C ARG A 109 18.96 -9.20 -5.73
N ASN A 110 18.99 -10.18 -4.83
CA ASN A 110 17.80 -10.55 -4.05
C ASN A 110 17.38 -9.41 -3.11
N LYS A 111 18.34 -8.79 -2.42
CA LYS A 111 18.09 -7.61 -1.57
C LYS A 111 17.43 -6.48 -2.38
N GLU A 112 18.01 -6.11 -3.52
CA GLU A 112 17.46 -5.07 -4.41
C GLU A 112 16.04 -5.41 -4.87
N GLY A 113 15.79 -6.69 -5.23
CA GLY A 113 14.46 -7.15 -5.61
C GLY A 113 13.43 -7.04 -4.47
N ILE A 114 13.83 -7.32 -3.22
CA ILE A 114 12.95 -7.16 -2.05
C ILE A 114 12.68 -5.68 -1.79
N GLU A 115 13.69 -4.81 -1.88
CA GLU A 115 13.54 -3.36 -1.73
C GLU A 115 12.54 -2.77 -2.75
N GLU A 116 12.60 -3.23 -4.01
CA GLU A 116 11.59 -2.85 -5.02
C GLU A 116 10.17 -3.29 -4.64
N VAL A 117 10.02 -4.50 -4.10
CA VAL A 117 8.71 -5.01 -3.66
C VAL A 117 8.19 -4.19 -2.48
N VAL A 118 9.05 -3.84 -1.52
CA VAL A 118 8.72 -2.96 -0.39
C VAL A 118 8.25 -1.59 -0.88
N ALA A 119 8.93 -1.01 -1.87
CA ALA A 119 8.51 0.25 -2.47
C ALA A 119 7.09 0.16 -3.08
N ARG A 120 6.83 -0.91 -3.86
CA ARG A 120 5.50 -1.16 -4.45
C ARG A 120 4.41 -1.37 -3.39
N LEU A 121 4.73 -2.07 -2.30
CA LEU A 121 3.80 -2.28 -1.18
C LEU A 121 3.50 -0.98 -0.44
N ASN A 122 4.50 -0.10 -0.26
CA ASN A 122 4.29 1.24 0.30
C ASN A 122 3.38 2.09 -0.58
N GLU A 123 3.53 2.05 -1.90
CA GLU A 123 2.58 2.73 -2.80
C GLU A 123 1.16 2.15 -2.69
N ALA A 124 1.03 0.82 -2.60
CA ALA A 124 -0.26 0.16 -2.41
C ALA A 124 -0.91 0.52 -1.07
N LEU A 125 -0.11 0.64 -0.01
CA LEU A 125 -0.52 1.11 1.31
C LEU A 125 -1.13 2.52 1.20
N GLU A 126 -0.42 3.46 0.58
CA GLU A 126 -0.89 4.83 0.44
C GLU A 126 -2.15 4.94 -0.43
N LYS A 127 -2.27 4.13 -1.49
CA LYS A 127 -3.51 4.01 -2.27
C LYS A 127 -4.67 3.50 -1.40
N LYS A 128 -4.47 2.44 -0.62
CA LYS A 128 -5.49 1.87 0.26
C LYS A 128 -5.91 2.84 1.38
N LYS A 129 -4.98 3.60 1.95
CA LYS A 129 -5.30 4.67 2.91
C LYS A 129 -6.22 5.73 2.28
N LYS A 130 -5.93 6.17 1.05
CA LYS A 130 -6.78 7.13 0.32
C LYS A 130 -8.15 6.53 0.00
N GLU A 131 -8.21 5.28 -0.45
CA GLU A 131 -9.48 4.58 -0.70
C GLU A 131 -10.34 4.51 0.57
N ILE A 132 -9.75 4.18 1.73
CA ILE A 132 -10.45 4.17 3.01
C ILE A 132 -10.92 5.57 3.40
N ALA A 133 -10.10 6.61 3.22
CA ALA A 133 -10.49 7.98 3.51
C ALA A 133 -11.65 8.47 2.61
N ASP A 134 -11.61 8.14 1.32
CA ASP A 134 -12.67 8.45 0.36
C ASP A 134 -13.96 7.68 0.68
N PHE A 135 -13.84 6.41 1.08
CA PHE A 135 -14.96 5.61 1.53
C PHE A 135 -15.58 6.21 2.80
N GLU A 136 -14.76 6.55 3.78
CA GLU A 136 -15.22 7.27 4.96
C GLU A 136 -15.93 8.56 4.60
N ALA A 137 -15.40 9.39 3.69
CA ALA A 137 -16.05 10.64 3.27
C ALA A 137 -17.40 10.40 2.56
N LYS A 138 -17.49 9.39 1.70
CA LYS A 138 -18.72 9.02 0.96
C LYS A 138 -19.82 8.50 1.87
N TYR A 139 -19.48 7.73 2.90
CA TYR A 139 -20.44 7.09 3.81
C TYR A 139 -20.67 7.85 5.13
N LYS A 140 -19.78 8.77 5.53
CA LYS A 140 -19.95 9.72 6.67
C LYS A 140 -21.18 10.64 6.54
N ILE A 141 -21.88 10.65 5.41
CA ILE A 141 -23.10 11.44 5.18
C ILE A 141 -24.40 10.63 5.36
N ARG A 142 -24.36 9.28 5.42
CA ARG A 142 -25.59 8.50 5.69
C ARG A 142 -25.74 8.05 7.15
N MET A 143 -24.65 7.84 7.87
CA MET A 143 -24.70 7.30 9.24
C MET A 143 -24.84 8.38 10.34
N ARG A 144 -24.90 9.67 10.00
CA ARG A 144 -25.09 10.77 11.00
C ARG A 144 -26.45 11.47 10.94
N LYS A 145 -27.39 10.97 10.13
CA LYS A 145 -28.75 11.54 10.04
C LYS A 145 -29.87 10.52 10.27
N ALA A 146 -29.56 9.43 10.96
CA ALA A 146 -30.57 8.54 11.55
C ALA A 146 -30.59 8.59 13.09
N ASP A 147 -29.58 9.20 13.74
CA ASP A 147 -29.56 9.46 15.19
C ASP A 147 -29.14 10.91 15.45
N SER A 148 -30.06 11.83 15.18
CA SER A 148 -30.02 13.18 15.76
C SER A 148 -31.26 13.35 16.63
N ASP A 149 -31.29 12.60 17.73
CA ASP A 149 -32.15 12.91 18.88
C ASP A 149 -31.57 12.25 20.15
N MET A 150 -30.53 12.85 20.73
CA MET A 150 -30.29 12.86 22.19
C MET A 150 -29.38 14.05 22.51
N LYS A 151 -29.91 14.92 23.37
CA LYS A 151 -29.39 16.20 23.84
C LYS A 151 -28.01 16.13 24.51
N ASP A 152 -27.37 17.29 24.46
CA ASP A 152 -26.32 17.79 25.34
C ASP A 152 -26.53 17.42 26.82
N GLU A 153 -25.43 17.14 27.53
CA GLU A 153 -25.12 17.72 28.85
C GLU A 153 -23.64 17.48 29.20
N GLU A 154 -23.07 18.51 29.79
CA GLU A 154 -21.68 18.81 29.99
C GLU A 154 -21.16 18.33 31.36
N GLY A 155 -19.89 17.93 31.42
CA GLY A 155 -19.04 18.14 32.60
C GLY A 155 -18.89 16.99 33.61
N SER A 156 -17.66 16.48 33.76
CA SER A 156 -16.90 16.61 35.01
C SER A 156 -15.46 16.07 34.87
N LYS A 157 -14.48 16.90 35.24
CA LYS A 157 -13.06 16.58 35.45
C LYS A 157 -12.89 15.48 36.51
N LYS A 158 -11.87 14.62 36.38
CA LYS A 158 -10.74 14.55 37.33
C LYS A 158 -9.63 13.58 36.91
N GLU A 159 -8.43 13.97 37.34
CA GLU A 159 -7.10 13.44 37.12
C GLU A 159 -6.79 12.20 37.99
N GLY A 160 -5.69 11.52 37.65
CA GLY A 160 -4.97 10.54 38.48
C GLY A 160 -4.67 9.27 37.67
N GLY A 161 -3.44 8.81 37.45
CA GLY A 161 -2.17 9.04 38.15
C GLY A 161 -1.47 7.67 38.27
N SER A 162 -0.30 7.56 37.62
CA SER A 162 0.80 6.59 37.85
C SER A 162 0.54 5.06 37.86
N GLN A 163 1.02 4.40 36.80
CA GLN A 163 2.22 3.54 36.79
C GLN A 163 2.63 2.84 38.10
N GLY A 164 2.70 1.50 38.09
CA GLY A 164 3.37 0.70 39.11
C GLY A 164 3.19 -0.81 38.97
N VAL A 165 3.90 -1.45 38.03
CA VAL A 165 4.06 -2.92 38.03
C VAL A 165 5.28 -3.24 38.90
N LEU A 166 5.04 -3.86 40.05
CA LEU A 166 6.06 -4.30 41.00
C LEU A 166 6.70 -5.61 40.52
N VAL A 167 7.96 -5.54 40.08
CA VAL A 167 8.80 -6.71 39.80
C VAL A 167 9.65 -6.98 41.05
N GLY A 168 9.35 -8.05 41.77
CA GLY A 168 10.17 -8.50 42.90
C GLY A 168 11.42 -9.23 42.41
N PRO A 169 12.61 -9.01 43.01
CA PRO A 169 13.79 -9.81 42.69
C PRO A 169 13.68 -11.21 43.32
N ALA A 170 13.73 -12.23 42.47
CA ALA A 170 14.01 -13.61 42.87
C ALA A 170 15.53 -13.81 42.94
N GLY A 171 16.05 -14.33 44.05
CA GLY A 171 17.43 -14.82 44.11
C GLY A 171 18.06 -14.86 45.50
N SER A 172 17.81 -15.93 46.25
CA SER A 172 18.81 -16.53 47.15
C SER A 172 18.45 -18.00 47.34
N ALA A 173 19.13 -18.87 46.61
CA ALA A 173 19.20 -20.29 46.90
C ALA A 173 20.53 -20.53 47.62
N ASP A 174 20.46 -21.22 48.75
CA ASP A 174 21.55 -21.82 49.53
C ASP A 174 22.47 -22.73 48.69
#